data_AF-A0AAV4F629-F1
#
_entry.id   AF-A0AAV4F629-F1
#
_cell.length_a   1.000
_cell.length_b   1.000
_cell.length_c   1.000
_cell.angle_alpha   90.00
_cell.angle_beta   90.00
_cell.angle_gamma   90.00
#
_symmetry.space_group_name_H-M   'P 1'
#
loop_
_entity.id
_entity.type
_entity.pdbx_description
1 polymer ?
#
loop_
_entity_poly.entity_id
_entity_poly.type
_entity_poly.pdbx_seq_one_letter_code
_entity_poly.pdbx_strand_id
1 'polypeptide(L)'
;MESIAVSPSVQAVCEKAPILPNVIPRSVCYEHVGCFNDSYPFNNAHGKLPLPPNKIETEFRLFTRENSSIPFLLDYGAQNSVTGSTFDPSRPTKVIIHGFFNSANLWVADMKDALLKKIKKCDNKKSTLVVVVVVVVVVVVVALGIKLCNSRSTAFNTSFHFTQGDLNVLTINWEKGAQPPDYNQAVANVRLVAAQTYLVLKQMIRSGALLQDIHLIGHSLGAHMAGNIGKLLDDKIGRISGLDPAEPDYQCLPKLIRLDETDAIFVDVIHTNGAPFAEGGAGLIQQSGQVDFYVNGGKTQPGCPNGLVAAGDAVSCSHARSHDLYTESILSDCVFKAFPCLTHEDYLSGRCTSCGAGGCGIMGYHADQSSAKGSMFLQTNGKAPFCGHQYFVNLTVSASSKNTKGTLFASLEGKEGRSAFTQITPNQKVIDGFQKKKNTTAVFVDLQQAYDRVWRKGLLWKMREVGIHGRLYKWVKYFLVNRMIQTKKNNGISSKLIQEEGLPQGSSLSCTLFLIFINDLPNVVRTKKALYADDLVM
;
A
#
# COMPACT_ATOMS: atom_id res chain seq x y z
N MET A 1 -31.91 -12.86 -5.93
CA MET A 1 -30.78 -11.90 -5.91
C MET A 1 -30.88 -11.15 -4.59
N GLU A 2 -30.29 -11.72 -3.55
CA GLU A 2 -30.23 -11.06 -2.25
C GLU A 2 -29.17 -9.96 -2.35
N SER A 3 -29.58 -8.71 -2.09
CA SER A 3 -28.70 -7.58 -1.93
C SER A 3 -27.67 -7.90 -0.84
N ILE A 4 -26.38 -7.88 -1.19
CA ILE A 4 -25.30 -7.96 -0.22
C ILE A 4 -25.51 -6.81 0.76
N ALA A 5 -25.78 -7.15 2.02
CA ALA A 5 -26.04 -6.17 3.07
C ALA A 5 -24.83 -5.23 3.18
N VAL A 6 -25.05 -3.96 2.88
CA VAL A 6 -24.15 -2.88 3.26
C VAL A 6 -23.87 -3.06 4.75
N SER A 7 -22.59 -3.03 5.16
CA SER A 7 -22.24 -3.13 6.59
C SER A 7 -23.17 -2.21 7.40
N PRO A 8 -23.76 -2.66 8.53
CA PRO A 8 -24.63 -1.83 9.35
C PRO A 8 -24.02 -0.46 9.71
N SER A 9 -22.68 -0.39 9.78
CA SER A 9 -21.94 0.85 10.01
C SER A 9 -22.01 1.84 8.84
N VAL A 10 -22.04 1.38 7.59
CA VAL A 10 -22.11 2.23 6.38
C VAL A 10 -23.55 2.65 6.12
N GLN A 11 -24.51 1.77 6.36
CA GLN A 11 -25.92 2.10 6.24
C GLN A 11 -26.33 3.21 7.23
N ALA A 12 -25.85 3.14 8.49
CA ALA A 12 -26.06 4.19 9.48
C ALA A 12 -25.42 5.55 9.12
N VAL A 13 -24.34 5.56 8.32
CA VAL A 13 -23.72 6.79 7.79
C VAL A 13 -24.55 7.36 6.64
N CYS A 14 -25.04 6.50 5.73
CA CYS A 14 -25.79 6.94 4.55
C CYS A 14 -27.24 7.35 4.80
N GLU A 15 -27.88 6.88 5.87
CA GLU A 15 -29.23 7.32 6.25
C GLU A 15 -29.29 8.79 6.71
N LYS A 16 -28.15 9.43 7.00
CA LYS A 16 -28.04 10.84 7.41
C LYS A 16 -27.51 11.77 6.31
N ALA A 17 -27.47 11.32 5.05
CA ALA A 17 -26.92 12.11 3.95
C ALA A 17 -27.56 13.52 3.92
N PRO A 18 -26.74 14.59 3.89
CA PRO A 18 -27.26 15.95 4.04
C PRO A 18 -28.15 16.34 2.87
N ILE A 19 -29.33 16.89 3.19
CA ILE A 19 -30.15 17.62 2.22
C ILE A 19 -29.43 18.93 1.93
N LEU A 20 -28.72 18.98 0.81
CA LEU A 20 -28.06 20.20 0.36
C LEU A 20 -29.15 21.24 0.03
N PRO A 21 -29.03 22.50 0.52
CA PRO A 21 -30.07 23.52 0.36
C PRO A 21 -30.35 23.82 -1.12
N ASN A 22 -31.61 24.17 -1.43
CA ASN A 22 -32.02 24.63 -2.75
C ASN A 22 -31.36 25.99 -3.06
N VAL A 23 -30.26 25.96 -3.80
CA VAL A 23 -29.57 27.14 -4.35
C VAL A 23 -29.97 27.31 -5.81
N ILE A 24 -30.06 28.56 -6.29
CA ILE A 24 -30.29 28.86 -7.71
C ILE A 24 -29.17 28.22 -8.54
N PRO A 25 -29.48 27.34 -9.50
CA PRO A 25 -28.49 26.73 -10.38
C PRO A 25 -27.63 27.76 -11.10
N ARG A 26 -26.31 27.60 -11.01
CA ARG A 26 -25.35 28.32 -11.86
C ARG A 26 -24.71 27.35 -12.83
N SER A 27 -24.25 27.87 -13.94
CA SER A 27 -23.54 27.11 -14.94
C SER A 27 -22.40 27.89 -15.56
N VAL A 28 -21.39 27.16 -16.02
CA VAL A 28 -20.25 27.68 -16.78
C VAL A 28 -19.96 26.74 -17.94
N CYS A 29 -19.60 27.30 -19.09
CA CYS A 29 -19.29 26.55 -20.30
C CYS A 29 -17.87 26.86 -20.77
N TYR A 30 -17.18 25.84 -21.26
CA TYR A 30 -15.86 25.96 -21.85
C TYR A 30 -15.83 25.31 -23.22
N GLU A 31 -14.94 25.81 -24.07
CA GLU A 31 -14.75 25.29 -25.41
C GLU A 31 -14.38 23.79 -25.37
N HIS A 32 -14.89 23.03 -26.35
CA HIS A 32 -14.75 21.58 -26.51
C HIS A 32 -15.39 20.68 -25.43
N VAL A 33 -15.41 21.09 -24.17
CA VAL A 33 -15.85 20.26 -23.03
C VAL A 33 -17.28 20.53 -22.56
N GLY A 34 -17.94 21.57 -23.08
CA GLY A 34 -19.35 21.85 -22.81
C GLY A 34 -19.58 22.61 -21.49
N CYS A 35 -20.77 22.41 -20.91
CA CYS A 35 -21.25 23.17 -19.76
C CYS A 35 -21.35 22.32 -18.48
N PHE A 36 -21.04 22.95 -17.35
CA PHE A 36 -21.08 22.37 -16.01
C PHE A 36 -22.00 23.21 -15.15
N ASN A 37 -22.95 22.58 -14.47
CA ASN A 37 -23.82 23.22 -13.48
C ASN A 37 -23.55 22.70 -12.07
N ASP A 38 -23.96 23.46 -11.07
CA ASP A 38 -23.92 23.10 -9.65
C ASP A 38 -25.30 22.67 -9.12
N SER A 39 -26.20 22.19 -9.98
CA SER A 39 -27.48 21.58 -9.55
C SER A 39 -27.25 20.19 -8.98
N TYR A 40 -28.13 19.72 -8.10
CA TYR A 40 -28.10 18.34 -7.64
C TYR A 40 -28.08 17.34 -8.81
N PRO A 41 -27.23 16.29 -8.78
CA PRO A 41 -26.32 15.90 -7.69
C PRO A 41 -24.91 16.52 -7.73
N PHE A 42 -24.65 17.48 -8.63
CA PHE A 42 -23.35 18.13 -8.82
C PHE A 42 -23.07 19.29 -7.85
N ASN A 43 -23.94 19.53 -6.88
CA ASN A 43 -23.75 20.49 -5.80
C ASN A 43 -22.83 19.98 -4.68
N ASN A 44 -22.25 18.78 -4.82
CA ASN A 44 -21.32 18.18 -3.86
C ASN A 44 -20.04 19.01 -3.66
N ALA A 45 -19.67 19.86 -4.63
CA ALA A 45 -18.57 20.79 -4.50
C ALA A 45 -18.91 22.09 -3.72
N HIS A 46 -19.98 22.09 -2.92
CA HIS A 46 -20.41 23.21 -2.05
C HIS A 46 -20.50 24.56 -2.77
N GLY A 47 -21.14 24.57 -3.94
CA GLY A 47 -21.29 25.79 -4.74
C GLY A 47 -20.01 26.22 -5.48
N LYS A 48 -19.06 25.32 -5.71
CA LYS A 48 -17.95 25.55 -6.64
C LYS A 48 -18.32 25.02 -8.01
N LEU A 49 -18.05 25.82 -9.04
CA LEU A 49 -18.06 25.39 -10.43
C LEU A 49 -16.62 25.11 -10.87
N PRO A 50 -16.38 24.23 -11.85
CA PRO A 50 -15.02 23.94 -12.31
C PRO A 50 -14.31 25.21 -12.77
N LEU A 51 -13.01 25.31 -12.55
CA LEU A 51 -12.18 26.38 -13.07
C LEU A 51 -12.03 26.27 -14.60
N PRO A 52 -11.69 27.36 -15.32
CA PRO A 52 -11.41 27.27 -16.74
C PRO A 52 -10.16 26.41 -17.02
N PRO A 53 -10.08 25.76 -18.20
CA PRO A 53 -8.95 24.90 -18.56
C PRO A 53 -7.57 25.53 -18.38
N ASN A 54 -7.41 26.83 -18.66
CA ASN A 54 -6.15 27.56 -18.50
C ASN A 54 -5.74 27.84 -17.05
N LYS A 55 -6.61 27.56 -16.07
CA LYS A 55 -6.29 27.64 -14.64
C LYS A 55 -5.99 26.29 -14.04
N ILE A 56 -6.62 25.23 -14.54
CA ILE A 56 -6.31 23.84 -14.16
C ILE A 56 -5.02 23.37 -14.81
N GLU A 57 -4.80 23.79 -16.07
CA GLU A 57 -3.63 23.45 -16.89
C GLU A 57 -3.35 21.93 -16.90
N THR A 58 -4.39 21.16 -17.20
CA THR A 58 -4.28 19.71 -17.33
C THR A 58 -3.30 19.32 -18.43
N GLU A 59 -2.32 18.48 -18.10
CA GLU A 59 -1.38 17.90 -19.04
C GLU A 59 -1.66 16.41 -19.25
N PHE A 60 -1.76 16.01 -20.51
CA PHE A 60 -1.95 14.63 -20.94
C PHE A 60 -0.62 14.04 -21.40
N ARG A 61 0.09 13.37 -20.50
CA ARG A 61 1.46 12.92 -20.74
C ARG A 61 1.46 11.46 -21.19
N LEU A 62 1.72 11.22 -22.47
CA LEU A 62 1.81 9.88 -23.05
C LEU A 62 3.23 9.34 -22.98
N PHE A 63 3.37 8.15 -22.40
CA PHE A 63 4.59 7.37 -22.34
C PHE A 63 4.39 6.02 -23.02
N THR A 64 5.42 5.60 -23.75
CA THR A 64 5.57 4.23 -24.25
C THR A 64 6.99 3.78 -23.92
N ARG A 65 7.37 2.55 -24.32
CA ARG A 65 8.76 2.12 -24.21
C ARG A 65 9.74 2.95 -25.07
N GLU A 66 9.24 3.61 -26.12
CA GLU A 66 10.07 4.45 -26.99
C GLU A 66 10.41 5.80 -26.33
N ASN A 67 9.51 6.29 -25.48
CA ASN A 67 9.63 7.58 -24.81
C ASN A 67 9.34 7.48 -23.30
N SER A 68 9.97 6.51 -22.62
CA SER A 68 9.65 6.19 -21.21
C SER A 68 10.04 7.30 -20.22
N SER A 69 10.98 8.17 -20.58
CA SER A 69 11.51 9.24 -19.72
C SER A 69 10.90 10.60 -19.98
N ILE A 70 10.59 10.92 -21.25
CA ILE A 70 10.04 12.21 -21.66
C ILE A 70 8.69 11.96 -22.34
N PRO A 71 7.59 12.49 -21.79
CA PRO A 71 6.28 12.25 -22.37
C PRO A 71 6.09 13.00 -23.68
N PHE A 72 5.28 12.43 -24.55
CA PHE A 72 4.62 13.20 -25.60
C PHE A 72 3.40 13.88 -24.97
N LEU A 73 3.28 15.20 -25.12
CA LEU A 73 2.14 15.95 -24.58
C LEU A 73 0.98 15.92 -25.57
N LEU A 74 -0.14 15.32 -25.15
CA LEU A 74 -1.36 15.28 -25.91
C LEU A 74 -2.23 16.51 -25.62
N ASP A 75 -2.96 16.94 -26.64
CA ASP A 75 -3.88 18.08 -26.61
C ASP A 75 -5.30 17.56 -26.91
N TYR A 76 -6.20 17.78 -25.95
CA TYR A 76 -7.59 17.36 -26.04
C TYR A 76 -8.40 18.15 -27.08
N GLY A 77 -7.98 19.39 -27.41
CA GLY A 77 -8.61 20.24 -28.42
C GLY A 77 -8.09 20.01 -29.84
N ALA A 78 -6.87 19.47 -30.00
CA ALA A 78 -6.27 19.22 -31.30
C ALA A 78 -6.60 17.80 -31.82
N GLN A 79 -7.31 17.71 -32.96
CA GLN A 79 -7.81 16.42 -33.49
C GLN A 79 -6.72 15.38 -33.81
N ASN A 80 -5.51 15.83 -34.14
CA ASN A 80 -4.41 14.96 -34.59
C ASN A 80 -3.35 14.70 -33.52
N SER A 81 -3.61 15.10 -32.26
CA SER A 81 -2.61 15.04 -31.21
C SER A 81 -2.15 13.59 -30.94
N VAL A 82 -3.09 12.64 -30.92
CA VAL A 82 -2.77 11.21 -30.75
C VAL A 82 -2.06 10.63 -31.98
N THR A 83 -2.51 10.91 -33.20
CA THR A 83 -1.92 10.34 -34.42
C THR A 83 -0.49 10.82 -34.69
N GLY A 84 -0.10 11.99 -34.16
CA GLY A 84 1.25 12.52 -34.27
C GLY A 84 2.21 12.08 -33.16
N SER A 85 1.77 11.18 -32.27
CA SER A 85 2.52 10.75 -31.09
C SER A 85 3.10 9.34 -31.22
N THR A 86 3.73 8.83 -30.16
CA THR A 86 4.21 7.43 -30.04
C THR A 86 3.08 6.42 -29.74
N PHE A 87 1.83 6.85 -29.72
CA PHE A 87 0.68 6.00 -29.44
C PHE A 87 0.52 4.86 -30.44
N ASP A 88 0.38 3.63 -29.94
CA ASP A 88 0.11 2.45 -30.77
C ASP A 88 -1.29 1.89 -30.44
N PRO A 89 -2.28 2.01 -31.34
CA PRO A 89 -3.66 1.57 -31.07
C PRO A 89 -3.80 0.06 -30.86
N SER A 90 -2.81 -0.75 -31.25
CA SER A 90 -2.82 -2.20 -31.04
C SER A 90 -2.43 -2.62 -29.62
N ARG A 91 -1.96 -1.67 -28.80
CA ARG A 91 -1.47 -1.93 -27.44
C ARG A 91 -2.49 -1.50 -26.39
N PRO A 92 -2.63 -2.25 -25.28
CA PRO A 92 -3.45 -1.83 -24.16
C PRO A 92 -3.01 -0.49 -23.59
N THR A 93 -3.99 0.32 -23.18
CA THR A 93 -3.76 1.67 -22.66
C THR A 93 -4.07 1.73 -21.17
N LYS A 94 -3.06 2.11 -20.38
CA LYS A 94 -3.20 2.34 -18.93
C LYS A 94 -3.20 3.84 -18.67
N VAL A 95 -4.23 4.34 -18.01
CA VAL A 95 -4.35 5.77 -17.65
C VAL A 95 -4.18 5.92 -16.15
N ILE A 96 -3.19 6.70 -15.70
CA ILE A 96 -2.94 6.94 -14.27
C ILE A 96 -3.42 8.34 -13.92
N ILE A 97 -4.29 8.45 -12.91
CA ILE A 97 -4.95 9.69 -12.49
C ILE A 97 -4.70 9.92 -11.00
N HIS A 98 -3.99 11.00 -10.67
CA HIS A 98 -3.74 11.37 -9.27
C HIS A 98 -4.90 12.13 -8.63
N GLY A 99 -4.85 12.32 -7.31
CA GLY A 99 -5.86 13.04 -6.53
C GLY A 99 -5.41 14.40 -6.00
N PHE A 100 -6.08 14.84 -4.92
CA PHE A 100 -5.80 16.09 -4.20
C PHE A 100 -4.43 16.09 -3.52
N PHE A 101 -3.75 17.25 -3.51
CA PHE A 101 -2.46 17.49 -2.82
C PHE A 101 -1.26 16.63 -3.30
N ASN A 102 -1.53 15.56 -4.04
CA ASN A 102 -0.53 14.60 -4.45
C ASN A 102 0.26 15.19 -5.63
N SER A 103 1.52 15.57 -5.40
CA SER A 103 2.42 15.96 -6.47
C SER A 103 2.59 14.71 -7.34
N ALA A 104 2.00 14.74 -8.54
CA ALA A 104 1.94 13.64 -9.48
C ALA A 104 3.31 13.11 -9.96
N ASN A 105 4.41 13.55 -9.37
CA ASN A 105 5.74 13.39 -9.93
C ASN A 105 6.50 12.17 -9.40
N LEU A 106 6.18 11.65 -8.20
CA LEU A 106 6.90 10.49 -7.65
C LEU A 106 6.14 9.17 -7.88
N TRP A 107 5.04 8.92 -7.19
CA TRP A 107 4.38 7.59 -7.27
C TRP A 107 3.78 7.30 -8.65
N VAL A 108 3.27 8.31 -9.37
CA VAL A 108 2.76 8.13 -10.74
C VAL A 108 3.91 7.75 -11.67
N ALA A 109 5.09 8.36 -11.49
CA ALA A 109 6.28 8.00 -12.23
C ALA A 109 6.74 6.58 -11.91
N ASP A 110 6.77 6.20 -10.63
CA ASP A 110 7.12 4.85 -10.17
C ASP A 110 6.16 3.80 -10.76
N MET A 111 4.85 4.05 -10.74
CA MET A 111 3.85 3.15 -11.32
C MET A 111 3.97 3.09 -12.85
N LYS A 112 4.16 4.23 -13.52
CA LYS A 112 4.43 4.28 -14.96
C LYS A 112 5.69 3.48 -15.31
N ASP A 113 6.76 3.61 -14.53
CA ASP A 113 8.01 2.86 -14.73
C ASP A 113 7.81 1.37 -14.46
N ALA A 114 7.02 1.01 -13.45
CA ALA A 114 6.64 -0.37 -13.20
C ALA A 114 5.89 -0.98 -14.40
N LEU A 115 4.92 -0.27 -14.97
CA LEU A 115 4.14 -0.72 -16.13
C LEU A 115 5.00 -0.84 -17.40
N LEU A 116 5.96 0.07 -17.61
CA LEU A 116 6.83 0.08 -18.79
C LEU A 116 8.05 -0.84 -18.64
N LYS A 117 8.32 -1.35 -17.44
CA LYS A 117 9.52 -2.14 -17.13
C LYS A 117 9.63 -3.35 -18.04
N LYS A 118 10.80 -3.49 -18.67
CA LYS A 118 11.15 -4.67 -19.46
C LYS A 118 11.61 -5.78 -18.52
N ILE A 119 10.74 -6.74 -18.22
CA ILE A 119 11.19 -7.99 -17.60
C ILE A 119 11.98 -8.75 -18.66
N LYS A 120 13.30 -8.89 -18.47
CA LYS A 120 14.14 -9.68 -19.38
C LYS A 120 13.58 -11.10 -19.42
N LYS A 121 13.08 -11.51 -20.59
CA LYS A 121 13.02 -12.93 -20.94
C LYS A 121 14.43 -13.48 -20.71
N CYS A 122 14.60 -14.51 -19.90
CA CYS A 122 15.84 -15.26 -19.90
C CYS A 122 16.02 -15.80 -21.32
N ASP A 123 16.81 -15.11 -22.13
CA ASP A 123 17.30 -15.66 -23.39
C ASP A 123 18.10 -16.91 -23.04
N ASN A 124 17.87 -17.99 -23.78
CA ASN A 124 18.68 -19.21 -23.78
C ASN A 124 20.10 -18.97 -24.31
N LYS A 125 20.74 -17.85 -23.95
CA LYS A 125 22.17 -17.64 -24.16
C LYS A 125 22.88 -18.30 -22.99
N LYS A 126 23.54 -19.42 -23.30
CA LYS A 126 24.53 -20.07 -22.43
C LYS A 126 25.50 -19.01 -21.91
N SER A 127 25.31 -18.56 -20.68
CA SER A 127 26.33 -17.82 -19.96
C SER A 127 27.22 -18.84 -19.27
N THR A 128 28.38 -19.12 -19.88
CA THR A 128 29.43 -19.93 -19.25
C THR A 128 29.97 -19.16 -18.05
N LEU A 129 29.66 -19.63 -16.84
CA LEU A 129 30.26 -19.12 -15.61
C LEU A 129 31.70 -19.67 -15.51
N VAL A 130 32.70 -18.84 -15.79
CA VAL A 130 34.11 -19.18 -15.53
C VAL A 130 34.39 -18.88 -14.07
N VAL A 131 34.44 -19.93 -13.24
CA VAL A 131 34.92 -19.82 -11.85
C VAL A 131 36.43 -19.99 -11.86
N VAL A 132 37.17 -18.89 -11.72
CA VAL A 132 38.63 -18.94 -11.49
C VAL A 132 38.84 -19.13 -9.98
N VAL A 133 39.18 -20.36 -9.57
CA VAL A 133 39.64 -20.63 -8.21
C VAL A 133 41.14 -20.37 -8.16
N VAL A 134 41.55 -19.28 -7.52
CA VAL A 134 42.96 -19.03 -7.21
C VAL A 134 43.29 -19.75 -5.91
N VAL A 135 43.88 -20.94 -6.02
CA VAL A 135 44.61 -21.56 -4.91
C VAL A 135 46.08 -21.22 -5.11
N VAL A 136 46.68 -20.58 -4.11
CA VAL A 136 48.11 -20.30 -4.10
C VAL A 136 48.84 -21.64 -4.00
N VAL A 137 49.65 -21.91 -5.02
CA VAL A 137 50.55 -23.06 -5.25
C VAL A 137 49.91 -24.34 -5.85
N VAL A 138 50.39 -24.66 -7.07
CA VAL A 138 50.16 -25.82 -7.95
C VAL A 138 48.86 -25.84 -8.77
N VAL A 139 49.03 -25.59 -10.07
CA VAL A 139 48.00 -25.75 -11.11
C VAL A 139 47.73 -27.23 -11.34
N VAL A 140 46.54 -27.70 -10.96
CA VAL A 140 45.97 -28.97 -11.45
C VAL A 140 44.65 -28.66 -12.13
N VAL A 141 44.62 -28.81 -13.46
CA VAL A 141 43.40 -28.68 -14.26
C VAL A 141 42.59 -29.97 -14.07
N VAL A 142 41.59 -29.95 -13.19
CA VAL A 142 40.58 -31.02 -13.12
C VAL A 142 39.31 -30.52 -13.79
N ALA A 143 39.04 -31.02 -14.99
CA ALA A 143 37.77 -30.81 -15.68
C ALA A 143 36.68 -31.68 -15.03
N LEU A 144 36.03 -31.17 -13.99
CA LEU A 144 34.80 -31.75 -13.47
C LEU A 144 33.61 -31.22 -14.28
N GLY A 145 33.20 -31.99 -15.29
CA GLY A 145 31.98 -31.75 -16.04
C GLY A 145 30.75 -31.98 -15.18
N ILE A 146 30.26 -30.95 -14.49
CA ILE A 146 28.94 -30.96 -13.88
C ILE A 146 27.92 -30.59 -14.95
N LYS A 147 27.21 -31.59 -15.47
CA LYS A 147 25.96 -31.40 -16.22
C LYS A 147 24.88 -30.92 -15.24
N LEU A 148 24.65 -29.61 -15.18
CA LEU A 148 23.40 -29.05 -14.63
C LEU A 148 22.54 -28.48 -15.75
N CYS A 149 22.03 -29.40 -16.56
CA CYS A 149 20.70 -29.28 -17.14
C CYS A 149 20.34 -30.68 -17.63
N ASN A 150 19.59 -31.41 -16.83
CA ASN A 150 18.85 -32.56 -17.32
C ASN A 150 17.40 -32.36 -16.87
N SER A 151 16.55 -32.03 -17.84
CA SER A 151 15.13 -32.22 -17.68
C SER A 151 14.85 -33.72 -17.70
N ARG A 152 14.09 -34.20 -16.71
CA ARG A 152 13.03 -35.19 -16.88
C ARG A 152 12.23 -35.32 -15.58
N SER A 153 11.04 -34.71 -15.63
CA SER A 153 9.77 -35.08 -15.01
C SER A 153 9.73 -35.47 -13.53
N THR A 154 9.10 -34.63 -12.71
CA THR A 154 7.65 -34.72 -12.41
C THR A 154 7.12 -33.34 -12.01
N ALA A 155 5.90 -33.02 -12.44
CA ALA A 155 5.24 -31.72 -12.39
C ALA A 155 5.34 -30.95 -11.05
N PHE A 156 5.66 -29.65 -11.13
CA PHE A 156 4.82 -28.55 -10.64
C PHE A 156 5.35 -27.26 -11.26
N ASN A 157 4.58 -26.74 -12.22
CA ASN A 157 4.89 -25.55 -12.99
C ASN A 157 4.32 -24.34 -12.25
N THR A 158 5.12 -23.64 -11.44
CA THR A 158 4.73 -22.36 -10.83
C THR A 158 5.95 -21.44 -10.71
N SER A 159 6.47 -20.98 -11.84
CA SER A 159 7.20 -19.71 -11.92
C SER A 159 6.39 -18.81 -12.86
N PHE A 160 5.46 -18.05 -12.28
CA PHE A 160 4.62 -17.08 -12.99
C PHE A 160 5.46 -15.83 -13.30
N HIS A 161 6.42 -15.93 -14.23
CA HIS A 161 7.07 -14.74 -14.77
C HIS A 161 6.17 -14.14 -15.84
N PHE A 162 5.34 -13.17 -15.44
CA PHE A 162 4.52 -12.41 -16.38
C PHE A 162 5.42 -11.51 -17.24
N THR A 163 5.54 -11.81 -18.53
CA THR A 163 6.08 -10.85 -19.50
C THR A 163 5.04 -9.75 -19.71
N GLN A 164 5.27 -8.55 -19.18
CA GLN A 164 4.42 -7.41 -19.49
C GLN A 164 4.60 -7.06 -20.97
N GLY A 165 3.51 -7.15 -21.75
CA GLY A 165 3.49 -6.71 -23.16
C GLY A 165 3.83 -5.23 -23.28
N ASP A 166 4.05 -4.75 -24.50
CA ASP A 166 4.16 -3.30 -24.73
C ASP A 166 2.82 -2.62 -24.40
N LEU A 167 2.87 -1.48 -23.72
CA LEU A 167 1.71 -0.71 -23.27
C LEU A 167 1.81 0.74 -23.73
N ASN A 168 0.66 1.39 -23.89
CA ASN A 168 0.55 2.84 -23.82
C ASN A 168 0.25 3.24 -22.37
N VAL A 169 1.02 4.17 -21.79
CA VAL A 169 0.77 4.69 -20.45
C VAL A 169 0.50 6.19 -20.54
N LEU A 170 -0.73 6.60 -20.23
CA LEU A 170 -1.15 8.00 -20.20
C LEU A 170 -1.24 8.46 -18.74
N THR A 171 -0.53 9.50 -18.35
CA THR A 171 -0.69 10.09 -17.01
C THR A 171 -1.43 11.42 -17.12
N ILE A 172 -2.46 11.62 -16.28
CA ILE A 172 -3.26 12.84 -16.24
C ILE A 172 -2.72 13.71 -15.12
N ASN A 173 -1.96 14.75 -15.47
CA ASN A 173 -1.44 15.71 -14.51
C ASN A 173 -2.35 16.93 -14.46
N TRP A 174 -3.07 17.10 -13.35
CA TRP A 174 -3.97 18.22 -13.08
C TRP A 174 -3.59 18.92 -11.78
N GLU A 175 -2.29 18.86 -11.41
CA GLU A 175 -1.73 19.34 -10.16
C GLU A 175 -2.22 20.74 -9.77
N LYS A 176 -2.22 21.71 -10.69
CA LYS A 176 -2.65 23.09 -10.40
C LYS A 176 -4.13 23.20 -10.01
N GLY A 177 -4.99 22.34 -10.56
CA GLY A 177 -6.40 22.26 -10.19
C GLY A 177 -6.69 21.42 -8.93
N ALA A 178 -5.67 20.76 -8.37
CA ALA A 178 -5.76 19.85 -7.22
C ALA A 178 -4.99 20.35 -5.99
N GLN A 179 -4.47 21.59 -6.01
CA GLN A 179 -3.67 22.16 -4.93
C GLN A 179 -4.53 22.55 -3.70
N PRO A 180 -3.98 22.47 -2.49
CA PRO A 180 -4.56 23.08 -1.30
C PRO A 180 -4.55 24.62 -1.41
N PRO A 181 -5.37 25.33 -0.61
CA PRO A 181 -6.25 24.81 0.45
C PRO A 181 -7.67 24.46 0.00
N ASP A 182 -8.06 24.74 -1.26
CA ASP A 182 -9.46 24.65 -1.70
C ASP A 182 -9.84 23.26 -2.23
N TYR A 183 -10.11 22.33 -1.30
CA TYR A 183 -10.55 20.97 -1.63
C TYR A 183 -11.84 20.95 -2.47
N ASN A 184 -12.83 21.77 -2.10
CA ASN A 184 -14.12 21.83 -2.79
C ASN A 184 -13.95 22.28 -4.25
N GLN A 185 -13.01 23.20 -4.52
CA GLN A 185 -12.66 23.56 -5.89
C GLN A 185 -12.02 22.39 -6.66
N ALA A 186 -11.17 21.58 -6.02
CA ALA A 186 -10.63 20.37 -6.62
C ALA A 186 -11.72 19.35 -6.95
N VAL A 187 -12.72 19.18 -6.07
CA VAL A 187 -13.91 18.35 -6.31
C VAL A 187 -14.69 18.85 -7.53
N ALA A 188 -14.91 20.16 -7.67
CA ALA A 188 -15.55 20.71 -8.86
C ALA A 188 -14.73 20.45 -10.14
N ASN A 189 -13.41 20.63 -10.05
CA ASN A 189 -12.48 20.47 -11.16
C ASN A 189 -12.44 19.04 -11.73
N VAL A 190 -12.75 18.01 -10.92
CA VAL A 190 -12.81 16.60 -11.36
C VAL A 190 -13.66 16.44 -12.63
N ARG A 191 -14.82 17.11 -12.71
CA ARG A 191 -15.72 17.00 -13.87
C ARG A 191 -15.12 17.59 -15.15
N LEU A 192 -14.41 18.71 -15.04
CA LEU A 192 -13.74 19.32 -16.20
C LEU A 192 -12.63 18.41 -16.71
N VAL A 193 -11.77 17.94 -15.81
CA VAL A 193 -10.61 17.10 -16.17
C VAL A 193 -11.08 15.76 -16.74
N ALA A 194 -12.16 15.18 -16.21
CA ALA A 194 -12.81 14.01 -16.78
C ALA A 194 -13.28 14.26 -18.22
N ALA A 195 -13.93 15.40 -18.49
CA ALA A 195 -14.37 15.77 -19.84
C ALA A 195 -13.20 15.98 -20.81
N GLN A 196 -12.11 16.61 -20.36
CA GLN A 196 -10.89 16.75 -21.18
C GLN A 196 -10.25 15.39 -21.47
N THR A 197 -10.16 14.51 -20.46
CA THR A 197 -9.61 13.16 -20.61
C THR A 197 -10.45 12.31 -21.56
N TYR A 198 -11.79 12.42 -21.46
CA TYR A 198 -12.71 11.77 -22.39
C TYR A 198 -12.41 12.14 -23.85
N LEU A 199 -12.13 13.42 -24.14
CA LEU A 199 -11.79 13.85 -25.50
C LEU A 199 -10.49 13.23 -26.01
N VAL A 200 -9.46 13.11 -25.16
CA VAL A 200 -8.21 12.41 -25.51
C VAL A 200 -8.45 10.92 -25.77
N LEU A 201 -9.22 10.25 -24.92
CA LEU A 201 -9.57 8.83 -25.13
C LEU A 201 -10.39 8.63 -26.41
N LYS A 202 -11.28 9.56 -26.75
CA LYS A 202 -12.04 9.55 -28.01
C LYS A 202 -11.11 9.65 -29.22
N GLN A 203 -10.05 10.45 -29.14
CA GLN A 203 -9.01 10.48 -30.18
C GLN A 203 -8.27 9.14 -30.28
N MET A 204 -7.89 8.52 -29.17
CA MET A 204 -7.26 7.19 -29.15
C MET A 204 -8.13 6.11 -29.79
N ILE A 205 -9.43 6.09 -29.45
CA ILE A 205 -10.41 5.15 -30.02
C ILE A 205 -10.56 5.37 -31.52
N ARG A 206 -10.63 6.63 -31.98
CA ARG A 206 -10.66 6.96 -33.42
C ARG A 206 -9.40 6.52 -34.15
N SER A 207 -8.26 6.49 -33.48
CA SER A 207 -7.00 5.95 -34.01
C SER A 207 -6.95 4.41 -34.03
N GLY A 208 -7.99 3.72 -33.56
CA GLY A 208 -8.11 2.27 -33.61
C GLY A 208 -8.00 1.55 -32.27
N ALA A 209 -7.88 2.28 -31.15
CA ALA A 209 -7.84 1.67 -29.82
C ALA A 209 -9.18 1.04 -29.46
N LEU A 210 -9.13 -0.18 -28.90
CA LEU A 210 -10.34 -0.84 -28.39
C LEU A 210 -10.68 -0.30 -27.00
N LEU A 211 -11.96 -0.01 -26.78
CA LEU A 211 -12.49 0.49 -25.50
C LEU A 211 -12.20 -0.50 -24.35
N GLN A 212 -12.26 -1.79 -24.65
CA GLN A 212 -12.03 -2.90 -23.72
C GLN A 212 -10.56 -3.01 -23.29
N ASP A 213 -9.62 -2.42 -24.05
CA ASP A 213 -8.19 -2.41 -23.74
C ASP A 213 -7.75 -1.19 -22.93
N ILE A 214 -8.70 -0.30 -22.60
CA ILE A 214 -8.46 0.88 -21.77
C ILE A 214 -8.71 0.53 -20.30
N HIS A 215 -7.71 0.83 -19.46
CA HIS A 215 -7.76 0.67 -18.02
C HIS A 215 -7.42 2.00 -17.33
N LEU A 216 -8.38 2.59 -16.61
CA LEU A 216 -8.16 3.79 -15.78
C LEU A 216 -7.80 3.40 -14.35
N ILE A 217 -6.70 3.95 -13.83
CA ILE A 217 -6.20 3.73 -12.46
C ILE A 217 -6.23 5.08 -11.77
N GLY A 218 -7.19 5.26 -10.86
CA GLY A 218 -7.43 6.55 -10.20
C GLY A 218 -7.19 6.47 -8.70
N HIS A 219 -6.37 7.37 -8.16
CA HIS A 219 -6.13 7.51 -6.72
C HIS A 219 -6.93 8.67 -6.13
N SER A 220 -7.56 8.48 -4.97
CA SER A 220 -8.27 9.55 -4.25
C SER A 220 -9.35 10.22 -5.14
N LEU A 221 -9.33 11.55 -5.34
CA LEU A 221 -10.21 12.24 -6.31
C LEU A 221 -10.08 11.70 -7.75
N GLY A 222 -8.90 11.19 -8.12
CA GLY A 222 -8.66 10.55 -9.42
C GLY A 222 -9.50 9.28 -9.64
N ALA A 223 -9.90 8.58 -8.57
CA ALA A 223 -10.81 7.43 -8.67
C ALA A 223 -12.21 7.86 -9.13
N HIS A 224 -12.72 8.96 -8.60
CA HIS A 224 -13.99 9.53 -9.04
C HIS A 224 -13.88 10.14 -10.43
N MET A 225 -12.74 10.73 -10.78
CA MET A 225 -12.47 11.17 -12.15
C MET A 225 -12.53 10.00 -13.13
N ALA A 226 -11.92 8.85 -12.81
CA ALA A 226 -12.00 7.63 -13.63
C ALA A 226 -13.46 7.18 -13.81
N GLY A 227 -14.26 7.18 -12.74
CA GLY A 227 -15.70 6.88 -12.82
C GLY A 227 -16.47 7.89 -13.69
N ASN A 228 -16.18 9.19 -13.57
CA ASN A 228 -16.79 10.23 -14.41
C ASN A 228 -16.42 10.04 -15.90
N ILE A 229 -15.17 9.66 -16.22
CA ILE A 229 -14.75 9.34 -17.59
C ILE A 229 -15.53 8.14 -18.13
N GLY A 230 -15.67 7.06 -17.35
CA GLY A 230 -16.43 5.86 -17.74
C GLY A 230 -17.90 6.15 -18.06
N LYS A 231 -18.50 7.13 -17.37
CA LYS A 231 -19.89 7.58 -17.61
C LYS A 231 -20.08 8.46 -18.84
N LEU A 232 -19.02 9.12 -19.33
CA LEU A 232 -19.08 9.97 -20.51
C LEU A 232 -19.00 9.17 -21.83
N LEU A 233 -18.58 7.91 -21.76
CA LEU A 233 -18.46 7.03 -22.91
C LEU A 233 -19.78 6.31 -23.19
N ASP A 234 -20.12 6.17 -24.47
CA ASP A 234 -21.36 5.52 -24.92
C ASP A 234 -21.39 4.02 -24.60
N ASP A 235 -20.21 3.42 -24.40
CA ASP A 235 -20.00 2.00 -24.08
C ASP A 235 -18.97 1.88 -22.94
N LYS A 236 -18.79 0.67 -22.39
CA LYS A 236 -17.95 0.43 -21.21
C LYS A 236 -16.49 0.21 -21.57
N ILE A 237 -15.63 0.95 -20.88
CA ILE A 237 -14.19 0.68 -20.85
C ILE A 237 -13.88 -0.65 -20.17
N GLY A 238 -12.70 -1.19 -20.49
CA GLY A 238 -12.24 -2.46 -19.96
C GLY A 238 -12.22 -2.51 -18.44
N ARG A 239 -11.52 -1.56 -17.81
CA ARG A 239 -11.31 -1.61 -16.36
C ARG A 239 -11.17 -0.25 -15.70
N ILE A 240 -11.66 -0.12 -14.47
CA ILE A 240 -11.29 0.95 -13.55
C ILE A 240 -10.74 0.35 -12.26
N SER A 241 -9.53 0.74 -11.86
CA SER A 241 -9.03 0.48 -10.50
C SER A 241 -9.12 1.76 -9.65
N GLY A 242 -9.93 1.71 -8.60
CA GLY A 242 -10.06 2.78 -7.61
C GLY A 242 -9.08 2.58 -6.44
N LEU A 243 -8.07 3.45 -6.33
CA LEU A 243 -7.07 3.39 -5.28
C LEU A 243 -7.44 4.37 -4.16
N ASP A 244 -8.02 3.83 -3.10
CA ASP A 244 -8.57 4.55 -1.94
C ASP A 244 -9.39 5.80 -2.36
N PRO A 245 -10.51 5.61 -3.07
CA PRO A 245 -11.34 6.71 -3.60
C PRO A 245 -11.71 7.70 -2.50
N ALA A 246 -11.74 9.00 -2.77
CA ALA A 246 -11.93 10.01 -1.72
C ALA A 246 -13.33 9.96 -1.03
N GLU A 247 -13.37 10.08 0.29
CA GLU A 247 -14.61 10.12 1.07
C GLU A 247 -15.32 11.47 1.07
N PRO A 248 -14.63 12.60 1.34
CA PRO A 248 -15.29 13.89 1.44
C PRO A 248 -15.95 14.26 0.11
N ASP A 249 -17.20 14.71 0.18
CA ASP A 249 -18.02 15.11 -0.97
C ASP A 249 -18.37 14.01 -1.99
N TYR A 250 -18.21 12.73 -1.63
CA TYR A 250 -18.61 11.58 -2.46
C TYR A 250 -19.34 10.46 -1.69
N GLN A 251 -19.05 10.28 -0.40
CA GLN A 251 -19.67 9.21 0.38
C GLN A 251 -21.19 9.37 0.45
N CYS A 252 -21.91 8.27 0.26
CA CYS A 252 -23.37 8.20 0.26
C CYS A 252 -24.06 9.11 -0.78
N LEU A 253 -23.33 9.65 -1.75
CA LEU A 253 -23.90 10.41 -2.85
C LEU A 253 -24.29 9.52 -4.04
N PRO A 254 -25.15 10.01 -4.95
CA PRO A 254 -25.60 9.23 -6.10
C PRO A 254 -24.45 8.68 -6.93
N LYS A 255 -24.63 7.46 -7.43
CA LYS A 255 -23.69 6.77 -8.34
C LYS A 255 -23.23 7.65 -9.50
N LEU A 256 -24.08 8.58 -9.96
CA LEU A 256 -23.79 9.51 -11.05
C LEU A 256 -22.53 10.37 -10.83
N ILE A 257 -22.19 10.73 -9.59
CA ILE A 257 -21.07 11.64 -9.33
C ILE A 257 -19.82 10.95 -8.78
N ARG A 258 -19.95 9.77 -8.19
CA ARG A 258 -18.86 8.99 -7.58
C ARG A 258 -18.46 7.79 -8.44
N LEU A 259 -17.40 7.10 -8.04
CA LEU A 259 -17.03 5.81 -8.64
C LEU A 259 -18.08 4.76 -8.26
N ASP A 260 -18.47 3.93 -9.22
CA ASP A 260 -19.42 2.83 -9.03
C ASP A 260 -19.07 1.64 -9.95
N GLU A 261 -19.49 0.43 -9.56
CA GLU A 261 -19.28 -0.80 -10.32
C GLU A 261 -19.78 -0.71 -11.77
N THR A 262 -20.79 0.13 -12.02
CA THR A 262 -21.35 0.32 -13.36
C THR A 262 -20.46 1.12 -14.30
N ASP A 263 -19.36 1.72 -13.85
CA ASP A 263 -18.57 2.66 -14.66
C ASP A 263 -17.66 2.00 -15.71
N ALA A 264 -17.40 0.69 -15.60
CA ALA A 264 -16.59 -0.09 -16.53
C ALA A 264 -17.08 -1.55 -16.61
N ILE A 265 -16.51 -2.34 -17.53
CA ILE A 265 -16.73 -3.80 -17.59
C ILE A 265 -16.31 -4.45 -16.27
N PHE A 266 -15.19 -3.98 -15.70
CA PHE A 266 -14.69 -4.43 -14.40
C PHE A 266 -14.16 -3.24 -13.58
N VAL A 267 -14.64 -3.10 -12.35
CA VAL A 267 -14.17 -2.11 -11.37
C VAL A 267 -13.67 -2.84 -10.14
N ASP A 268 -12.41 -2.60 -9.78
CA ASP A 268 -11.79 -3.11 -8.56
C ASP A 268 -11.32 -1.95 -7.67
N VAL A 269 -11.58 -2.03 -6.37
CA VAL A 269 -11.30 -0.93 -5.44
C VAL A 269 -10.39 -1.41 -4.31
N ILE A 270 -9.37 -0.63 -3.96
CA ILE A 270 -8.47 -0.89 -2.83
C ILE A 270 -8.72 0.16 -1.76
N HIS A 271 -9.23 -0.26 -0.60
CA HIS A 271 -9.46 0.59 0.57
C HIS A 271 -8.28 0.49 1.54
N THR A 272 -7.70 1.63 1.88
CA THR A 272 -6.58 1.71 2.83
C THR A 272 -6.78 2.79 3.90
N ASN A 273 -7.66 3.78 3.69
CA ASN A 273 -7.90 4.86 4.64
C ASN A 273 -9.39 5.23 4.84
N GLY A 274 -10.26 4.23 4.88
CA GLY A 274 -11.71 4.32 5.08
C GLY A 274 -12.19 4.56 6.52
N ALA A 275 -11.37 5.16 7.38
CA ALA A 275 -11.88 5.66 8.67
C ALA A 275 -12.76 6.91 8.45
N PRO A 276 -13.65 7.29 9.38
CA PRO A 276 -14.31 8.58 9.30
C PRO A 276 -13.29 9.72 9.16
N PHE A 277 -13.62 10.77 8.39
CA PHE A 277 -12.71 11.91 8.19
C PHE A 277 -12.24 12.54 9.51
N ALA A 278 -13.15 12.66 10.49
CA ALA A 278 -12.85 13.15 11.84
C ALA A 278 -11.82 12.31 12.62
N GLU A 279 -11.60 11.05 12.22
CA GLU A 279 -10.64 10.13 12.81
C GLU A 279 -9.33 10.03 12.01
N GLY A 280 -9.16 10.86 10.97
CA GLY A 280 -7.99 10.84 10.09
C GLY A 280 -8.11 9.85 8.92
N GLY A 281 -9.34 9.56 8.47
CA GLY A 281 -9.57 8.90 7.19
C GLY A 281 -9.76 9.90 6.04
N ALA A 282 -9.53 9.43 4.82
CA ALA A 282 -9.75 10.20 3.60
C ALA A 282 -10.35 9.36 2.47
N GLY A 283 -10.36 8.02 2.61
CA GLY A 283 -10.89 7.09 1.63
C GLY A 283 -12.33 6.67 1.92
N LEU A 284 -13.08 6.30 0.89
CA LEU A 284 -14.40 5.68 1.03
C LEU A 284 -14.26 4.34 1.75
N ILE A 285 -15.21 4.01 2.62
CA ILE A 285 -15.37 2.65 3.14
C ILE A 285 -16.52 1.91 2.46
N GLN A 286 -17.46 2.65 1.86
CA GLN A 286 -18.54 2.07 1.06
C GLN A 286 -17.99 1.34 -0.17
N GLN A 287 -18.58 0.20 -0.50
CA GLN A 287 -18.26 -0.53 -1.72
C GLN A 287 -18.57 0.33 -2.95
N SER A 288 -17.65 0.32 -3.91
CA SER A 288 -17.75 1.10 -5.15
C SER A 288 -17.33 0.32 -6.40
N GLY A 289 -16.94 -0.96 -6.27
CA GLY A 289 -16.56 -1.81 -7.40
C GLY A 289 -17.34 -3.13 -7.45
N GLN A 290 -17.05 -3.93 -8.48
CA GLN A 290 -17.47 -5.34 -8.52
C GLN A 290 -16.72 -6.14 -7.45
N VAL A 291 -15.50 -5.71 -7.07
CA VAL A 291 -14.70 -6.26 -5.99
C VAL A 291 -14.01 -5.14 -5.21
N ASP A 292 -14.08 -5.21 -3.88
CA ASP A 292 -13.55 -4.19 -2.97
C ASP A 292 -12.59 -4.87 -1.96
N PHE A 293 -11.33 -4.45 -1.96
CA PHE A 293 -10.25 -4.99 -1.13
C PHE A 293 -10.02 -4.11 0.09
N TYR A 294 -10.32 -4.63 1.28
CA TYR A 294 -10.12 -3.94 2.56
C TYR A 294 -8.80 -4.35 3.20
N VAL A 295 -7.72 -3.69 2.79
CA VAL A 295 -6.35 -4.05 3.20
C VAL A 295 -6.14 -3.69 4.67
N ASN A 296 -5.73 -4.67 5.49
CA ASN A 296 -5.57 -4.51 6.93
C ASN A 296 -6.84 -3.98 7.63
N GLY A 297 -8.03 -4.26 7.06
CA GLY A 297 -9.32 -3.75 7.53
C GLY A 297 -9.76 -2.45 6.86
N GLY A 298 -8.96 -1.91 5.96
CA GLY A 298 -9.33 -0.80 5.08
C GLY A 298 -9.30 0.60 5.70
N LYS A 299 -8.76 0.75 6.92
CA LYS A 299 -8.80 2.03 7.68
C LYS A 299 -7.43 2.63 8.00
N THR A 300 -6.55 1.83 8.58
CA THR A 300 -5.22 2.28 9.02
C THR A 300 -4.21 1.21 8.66
N GLN A 301 -3.13 1.62 8.00
CA GLN A 301 -2.16 0.69 7.46
C GLN A 301 -0.99 0.49 8.42
N PRO A 302 -0.49 -0.74 8.60
CA PRO A 302 0.72 -0.98 9.37
C PRO A 302 1.86 -0.09 8.89
N GLY A 303 2.68 0.40 9.83
CA GLY A 303 3.79 1.32 9.53
C GLY A 303 3.39 2.78 9.30
N CYS A 304 2.09 3.13 9.30
CA CYS A 304 1.63 4.52 9.32
C CYS A 304 1.36 5.01 10.77
N PRO A 305 1.58 6.30 11.08
CA PRO A 305 1.28 6.87 12.41
C PRO A 305 -0.23 6.85 12.74
N ASN A 306 -0.57 6.69 14.02
CA ASN A 306 -1.96 6.78 14.51
C ASN A 306 -2.30 8.20 15.01
N GLY A 307 -3.50 8.69 14.69
CA GLY A 307 -4.14 9.83 15.36
C GLY A 307 -3.78 11.24 14.86
N LEU A 308 -4.62 12.20 15.24
CA LEU A 308 -4.66 13.65 14.88
C LEU A 308 -3.36 14.46 15.11
N VAL A 309 -2.33 13.88 15.72
CA VAL A 309 -1.13 14.63 16.18
C VAL A 309 -0.23 15.07 15.01
N ALA A 310 -0.50 14.59 13.79
CA ALA A 310 -0.03 15.16 12.53
C ALA A 310 -1.06 14.89 11.43
N ALA A 311 -2.24 15.52 11.49
CA ALA A 311 -3.39 15.23 10.62
C ALA A 311 -3.07 15.19 9.11
N GLY A 312 -2.02 15.88 8.65
CA GLY A 312 -1.54 15.76 7.26
C GLY A 312 -0.76 14.48 6.96
N ASP A 313 0.20 14.11 7.81
CA ASP A 313 1.15 13.02 7.54
C ASP A 313 0.53 11.62 7.75
N ALA A 314 -0.35 11.47 8.74
CA ALA A 314 -1.00 10.19 9.03
C ALA A 314 -2.08 9.84 7.98
N VAL A 315 -2.90 10.83 7.59
CA VAL A 315 -3.87 10.73 6.49
C VAL A 315 -3.13 10.41 5.20
N SER A 316 -2.08 11.17 4.88
CA SER A 316 -1.26 10.96 3.68
C SER A 316 -0.68 9.54 3.60
N CYS A 317 -0.13 8.98 4.70
CA CYS A 317 0.48 7.64 4.68
C CYS A 317 -0.50 6.51 4.38
N SER A 318 -1.61 6.41 5.12
CA SER A 318 -2.58 5.32 4.91
C SER A 318 -3.33 5.50 3.59
N HIS A 319 -3.59 6.75 3.18
CA HIS A 319 -4.25 7.07 1.91
C HIS A 319 -3.36 6.75 0.70
N ALA A 320 -2.06 7.02 0.79
CA ALA A 320 -1.06 6.69 -0.23
C ALA A 320 -0.81 5.19 -0.37
N ARG A 321 -1.01 4.40 0.70
CA ARG A 321 -0.67 2.97 0.68
C ARG A 321 -1.36 2.19 -0.45
N SER A 322 -2.55 2.59 -0.88
CA SER A 322 -3.26 1.94 -1.99
C SER A 322 -2.46 1.92 -3.29
N HIS A 323 -1.77 3.02 -3.66
CA HIS A 323 -0.93 3.06 -4.85
C HIS A 323 0.42 2.36 -4.67
N ASP A 324 0.96 2.30 -3.45
CA ASP A 324 2.17 1.53 -3.16
C ASP A 324 1.93 0.03 -3.34
N LEU A 325 0.81 -0.46 -2.79
CA LEU A 325 0.39 -1.86 -2.90
C LEU A 325 0.10 -2.23 -4.36
N TYR A 326 -0.59 -1.36 -5.09
CA TYR A 326 -0.85 -1.58 -6.51
C TYR A 326 0.46 -1.62 -7.30
N THR A 327 1.40 -0.70 -7.05
CA THR A 327 2.71 -0.67 -7.72
C THR A 327 3.53 -1.92 -7.41
N GLU A 328 3.57 -2.38 -6.15
CA GLU A 328 4.23 -3.63 -5.79
C GLU A 328 3.59 -4.84 -6.47
N SER A 329 2.26 -4.86 -6.63
CA SER A 329 1.55 -5.95 -7.32
C SER A 329 1.88 -6.06 -8.82
N ILE A 330 2.42 -5.01 -9.45
CA ILE A 330 2.95 -5.05 -10.82
C ILE A 330 4.34 -5.71 -10.83
N LEU A 331 5.17 -5.39 -9.83
CA LEU A 331 6.59 -5.69 -9.81
C LEU A 331 6.95 -7.03 -9.15
N SER A 332 6.05 -7.56 -8.32
CA SER A 332 6.29 -8.70 -7.46
C SER A 332 5.62 -9.96 -8.00
N ASP A 333 6.30 -11.10 -7.89
CA ASP A 333 5.70 -12.43 -8.12
C ASP A 333 4.80 -12.86 -6.94
N CYS A 334 4.79 -12.09 -5.84
CA CYS A 334 3.94 -12.34 -4.68
C CYS A 334 2.49 -11.92 -4.96
N VAL A 335 1.58 -12.88 -4.86
CA VAL A 335 0.14 -12.67 -5.07
C VAL A 335 -0.50 -12.12 -3.79
N PHE A 336 -1.04 -10.90 -3.86
CA PHE A 336 -1.85 -10.30 -2.79
C PHE A 336 -3.23 -10.99 -2.71
N LYS A 337 -3.23 -12.22 -2.19
CA LYS A 337 -4.43 -13.04 -2.04
C LYS A 337 -5.34 -12.46 -0.97
N ALA A 338 -6.61 -12.28 -1.33
CA ALA A 338 -7.64 -11.76 -0.45
C ALA A 338 -8.81 -12.74 -0.33
N PHE A 339 -9.41 -12.79 0.84
CA PHE A 339 -10.45 -13.75 1.20
C PHE A 339 -11.82 -13.07 1.30
N PRO A 340 -12.87 -13.68 0.74
CA PRO A 340 -14.22 -13.17 0.88
C PRO A 340 -14.63 -13.22 2.34
N CYS A 341 -15.14 -12.11 2.87
CA CYS A 341 -15.64 -12.05 4.24
C CYS A 341 -16.68 -10.94 4.40
N LEU A 342 -17.51 -11.02 5.44
CA LEU A 342 -18.50 -9.99 5.74
C LEU A 342 -17.89 -8.79 6.46
N THR A 343 -17.00 -9.05 7.43
CA THR A 343 -16.39 -8.01 8.27
C THR A 343 -14.91 -8.29 8.49
N HIS A 344 -14.17 -7.26 8.88
CA HIS A 344 -12.76 -7.40 9.24
C HIS A 344 -12.58 -8.24 10.51
N GLU A 345 -13.50 -8.12 11.48
CA GLU A 345 -13.48 -8.92 12.71
C GLU A 345 -13.68 -10.41 12.41
N ASP A 346 -14.59 -10.75 11.49
CA ASP A 346 -14.80 -12.13 11.06
C ASP A 346 -13.55 -12.70 10.41
N TYR A 347 -12.89 -11.91 9.55
CA TYR A 347 -11.63 -12.26 8.93
C TYR A 347 -10.51 -12.48 9.95
N LEU A 348 -10.32 -11.55 10.91
CA LEU A 348 -9.31 -11.67 11.97
C LEU A 348 -9.57 -12.83 12.93
N SER A 349 -10.84 -13.18 13.15
CA SER A 349 -11.22 -14.33 13.99
C SER A 349 -11.00 -15.69 13.31
N GLY A 350 -10.53 -15.71 12.06
CA GLY A 350 -10.30 -16.94 11.30
C GLY A 350 -11.60 -17.62 10.87
N ARG A 351 -12.70 -16.88 10.68
CA ARG A 351 -13.94 -17.42 10.11
C ARG A 351 -13.94 -17.47 8.58
N CYS A 352 -13.05 -16.70 7.94
CA CYS A 352 -12.98 -16.54 6.49
C CYS A 352 -11.65 -17.06 5.93
N THR A 353 -11.41 -18.38 6.07
CA THR A 353 -10.11 -19.02 5.76
C THR A 353 -10.07 -19.73 4.41
N SER A 354 -11.21 -19.81 3.71
CA SER A 354 -11.34 -20.47 2.42
C SER A 354 -11.85 -19.51 1.36
N CYS A 355 -11.57 -19.81 0.09
CA CYS A 355 -11.99 -18.99 -1.04
C CYS A 355 -13.49 -19.15 -1.39
N GLY A 356 -14.18 -20.11 -0.79
CA GLY A 356 -15.55 -20.47 -1.16
C GLY A 356 -15.72 -20.79 -2.66
N ALA A 357 -16.96 -20.79 -3.14
CA ALA A 357 -17.29 -21.03 -4.55
C ALA A 357 -16.92 -19.86 -5.47
N GLY A 358 -16.89 -18.63 -4.93
CA GLY A 358 -16.58 -17.40 -5.69
C GLY A 358 -15.09 -17.19 -5.97
N GLY A 359 -14.22 -18.00 -5.35
CA GLY A 359 -12.77 -17.85 -5.45
C GLY A 359 -12.21 -16.75 -4.54
N CYS A 360 -10.88 -16.76 -4.38
CA CYS A 360 -10.19 -15.70 -3.66
C CYS A 360 -9.88 -14.55 -4.62
N GLY A 361 -9.95 -13.33 -4.11
CA GLY A 361 -9.50 -12.16 -4.84
C GLY A 361 -7.98 -12.13 -4.99
N ILE A 362 -7.53 -11.56 -6.11
CA ILE A 362 -6.14 -11.14 -6.30
C ILE A 362 -6.18 -9.62 -6.27
N MET A 363 -5.61 -8.99 -5.26
CA MET A 363 -5.61 -7.53 -5.19
C MET A 363 -4.54 -6.94 -6.12
N GLY A 364 -4.87 -5.82 -6.78
CA GLY A 364 -3.92 -5.01 -7.54
C GLY A 364 -3.97 -5.29 -9.04
N TYR A 365 -2.81 -5.22 -9.70
CA TYR A 365 -2.70 -5.24 -11.16
C TYR A 365 -3.36 -6.46 -11.81
N HIS A 366 -3.32 -7.62 -11.15
CA HIS A 366 -3.85 -8.89 -11.63
C HIS A 366 -5.27 -9.23 -11.12
N ALA A 367 -6.03 -8.25 -10.61
CA ALA A 367 -7.38 -8.51 -10.08
C ALA A 367 -8.36 -9.05 -11.12
N ASP A 368 -8.18 -8.70 -12.39
CA ASP A 368 -8.95 -9.20 -13.54
C ASP A 368 -8.71 -10.69 -13.85
N GLN A 369 -7.70 -11.31 -13.23
CA GLN A 369 -7.45 -12.75 -13.33
C GLN A 369 -8.26 -13.57 -12.31
N SER A 370 -9.00 -12.91 -11.41
CA SER A 370 -9.89 -13.54 -10.45
C SER A 370 -11.35 -13.24 -10.77
N SER A 371 -12.22 -14.22 -10.55
CA SER A 371 -13.67 -14.06 -10.65
C SER A 371 -14.33 -13.55 -9.35
N ALA A 372 -13.52 -13.23 -8.34
CA ALA A 372 -13.98 -12.82 -7.02
C ALA A 372 -14.77 -11.51 -7.08
N LYS A 373 -15.83 -11.40 -6.25
CA LYS A 373 -16.71 -10.24 -6.17
C LYS A 373 -17.07 -9.89 -4.73
N GLY A 374 -17.43 -8.64 -4.49
CA GLY A 374 -17.78 -8.11 -3.17
C GLY A 374 -16.57 -7.87 -2.27
N SER A 375 -16.81 -7.86 -0.96
CA SER A 375 -15.77 -7.56 0.04
C SER A 375 -14.71 -8.65 0.15
N MET A 376 -13.46 -8.25 -0.01
CA MET A 376 -12.28 -9.09 0.11
C MET A 376 -11.34 -8.51 1.18
N PHE A 377 -10.80 -9.37 2.04
CA PHE A 377 -9.91 -8.97 3.14
C PHE A 377 -8.55 -9.65 3.01
N LEU A 378 -7.50 -8.89 3.35
CA LEU A 378 -6.12 -9.35 3.36
C LEU A 378 -5.29 -8.54 4.35
N GLN A 379 -4.14 -9.10 4.76
CA GLN A 379 -3.14 -8.42 5.59
C GLN A 379 -1.86 -8.20 4.79
N THR A 380 -1.16 -7.10 5.08
CA THR A 380 0.13 -6.75 4.50
C THR A 380 1.11 -6.31 5.58
N ASN A 381 2.40 -6.30 5.27
CA ASN A 381 3.42 -5.74 6.15
C ASN A 381 3.31 -4.21 6.22
N GLY A 382 4.00 -3.59 7.19
CA GLY A 382 4.04 -2.13 7.32
C GLY A 382 5.12 -1.43 6.48
N LYS A 383 5.99 -2.20 5.82
CA LYS A 383 7.05 -1.72 4.92
C LYS A 383 7.21 -2.70 3.77
N ALA A 384 7.73 -2.21 2.64
CA ALA A 384 8.03 -3.03 1.49
C ALA A 384 9.08 -4.13 1.82
N PRO A 385 8.95 -5.36 1.29
CA PRO A 385 7.79 -5.84 0.52
C PRO A 385 6.54 -5.95 1.40
N PHE A 386 5.46 -5.31 0.96
CA PHE A 386 4.19 -5.29 1.66
C PHE A 386 3.48 -6.63 1.55
N CYS A 387 3.64 -7.31 0.41
CA CYS A 387 3.08 -8.62 0.18
C CYS A 387 3.63 -9.65 1.18
N GLY A 388 2.75 -10.48 1.71
CA GLY A 388 3.08 -11.54 2.63
C GLY A 388 2.13 -12.72 2.46
N HIS A 389 2.55 -13.89 2.94
CA HIS A 389 1.72 -15.09 2.92
C HIS A 389 0.88 -15.17 4.19
N GLN A 390 -0.43 -15.35 4.00
CA GLN A 390 -1.39 -15.52 5.09
C GLN A 390 -1.60 -17.00 5.36
N TYR A 391 -1.36 -17.41 6.61
CA TYR A 391 -1.56 -18.78 7.07
C TYR A 391 -2.60 -18.80 8.19
N PHE A 392 -3.58 -19.70 8.07
CA PHE A 392 -4.54 -19.97 9.11
C PHE A 392 -4.16 -21.28 9.81
N VAL A 393 -3.83 -21.19 11.11
CA VAL A 393 -3.39 -22.34 11.90
C VAL A 393 -4.47 -22.66 12.93
N ASN A 394 -5.07 -23.86 12.82
CA ASN A 394 -5.98 -24.37 13.84
C ASN A 394 -5.18 -25.18 14.87
N LEU A 395 -5.25 -24.79 16.13
CA LEU A 395 -4.59 -25.48 17.23
C LEU A 395 -5.61 -26.26 18.04
N THR A 396 -5.46 -27.57 18.08
CA THR A 396 -6.26 -28.44 18.95
C THR A 396 -5.41 -28.85 20.15
N VAL A 397 -5.84 -28.50 21.35
CA VAL A 397 -5.22 -28.97 22.59
C VAL A 397 -5.83 -30.32 22.95
N SER A 398 -4.98 -31.33 23.21
CA SER A 398 -5.46 -32.67 23.61
C SER A 398 -6.36 -32.61 24.84
N ALA A 399 -7.44 -33.39 24.87
CA ALA A 399 -8.33 -33.52 26.01
C ALA A 399 -7.64 -34.07 27.28
N SER A 400 -6.51 -34.77 27.10
CA SER A 400 -5.66 -35.27 28.20
C SER A 400 -4.65 -34.23 28.72
N SER A 401 -4.60 -33.03 28.14
CA SER A 401 -3.69 -31.96 28.57
C SER A 401 -4.06 -31.46 29.96
N LYS A 402 -3.07 -31.35 30.84
CA LYS A 402 -3.26 -30.69 32.13
C LYS A 402 -3.54 -29.20 31.94
N ASN A 403 -4.40 -28.63 32.78
CA ASN A 403 -4.63 -27.18 32.83
C ASN A 403 -3.30 -26.45 33.04
N THR A 404 -2.83 -25.76 32.00
CA THR A 404 -1.53 -25.09 31.96
C THR A 404 -1.72 -23.66 31.47
N LYS A 405 -0.99 -22.70 32.06
CA LYS A 405 -0.99 -21.29 31.65
C LYS A 405 0.31 -20.97 30.91
N GLY A 406 0.21 -20.29 29.78
CA GLY A 406 1.38 -19.90 29.00
C GLY A 406 1.00 -19.28 27.67
N THR A 407 2.00 -18.75 26.99
CA THR A 407 1.89 -18.18 25.65
C THR A 407 2.28 -19.24 24.63
N LEU A 408 1.48 -19.43 23.59
CA LEU A 408 1.84 -20.33 22.48
C LEU A 408 2.52 -19.53 21.37
N PHE A 409 3.60 -20.10 20.83
CA PHE A 409 4.30 -19.61 19.65
C PHE A 409 4.34 -20.72 18.60
N ALA A 410 4.22 -20.35 17.32
CA ALA A 410 4.43 -21.26 16.20
C ALA A 410 5.37 -20.65 15.17
N SER A 411 6.12 -21.53 14.51
CA SER A 411 6.85 -21.24 13.28
C SER A 411 6.43 -22.26 12.23
N LEU A 412 6.24 -21.83 11.00
CA LEU A 412 5.98 -22.71 9.87
C LEU A 412 7.32 -23.03 9.19
N GLU A 413 7.55 -24.30 8.87
CA GLU A 413 8.74 -24.75 8.16
C GLU A 413 8.32 -25.42 6.85
N GLY A 414 8.89 -24.95 5.75
CA GLY A 414 8.60 -25.43 4.40
C GLY A 414 9.88 -25.50 3.55
N LYS A 415 9.72 -25.89 2.28
CA LYS A 415 10.84 -26.06 1.34
C LYS A 415 11.65 -24.78 1.10
N GLU A 416 11.03 -23.63 1.29
CA GLU A 416 11.63 -22.31 1.08
C GLU A 416 12.20 -21.71 2.37
N GLY A 417 12.13 -22.43 3.50
CA GLY A 417 12.68 -22.03 4.77
C GLY A 417 11.68 -22.05 5.91
N ARG A 418 12.04 -21.38 7.01
CA ARG A 418 11.26 -21.33 8.25
C ARG A 418 10.80 -19.91 8.53
N SER A 419 9.54 -19.74 8.90
CA SER A 419 8.99 -18.46 9.35
C SER A 419 9.58 -18.07 10.71
N ALA A 420 9.48 -16.79 11.05
CA ALA A 420 9.70 -16.35 12.43
C ALA A 420 8.72 -17.05 13.39
N PHE A 421 9.09 -17.15 14.66
CA PHE A 421 8.16 -17.57 15.70
C PHE A 421 7.12 -16.47 15.93
N THR A 422 5.85 -16.81 15.72
CA THR A 422 4.72 -15.91 15.90
C THR A 422 3.93 -16.35 17.13
N GLN A 423 3.65 -15.41 18.04
CA GLN A 423 2.75 -15.64 19.16
C GLN A 423 1.32 -15.87 18.65
N ILE A 424 0.69 -16.96 19.08
CA ILE A 424 -0.64 -17.41 18.63
C ILE A 424 -1.72 -17.09 19.66
N THR A 425 -1.35 -17.04 20.94
CA THR A 425 -2.28 -16.67 22.03
C THR A 425 -2.38 -15.15 22.17
N PRO A 426 -3.60 -14.55 22.21
CA PRO A 426 -3.75 -13.14 22.56
C PRO A 426 -3.33 -12.89 24.02
N ASN A 427 -2.92 -11.66 24.35
CA ASN A 427 -2.34 -11.28 25.65
C ASN A 427 -3.19 -11.73 26.87
N GLN A 428 -2.55 -12.42 27.82
CA GLN A 428 -3.15 -13.07 28.99
C GLN A 428 -3.95 -12.12 29.92
N LYS A 429 -3.69 -10.80 29.92
CA LYS A 429 -4.48 -9.82 30.70
C LYS A 429 -5.86 -9.51 30.10
N VAL A 430 -6.01 -9.62 28.78
CA VAL A 430 -7.33 -9.56 28.12
C VAL A 430 -8.12 -10.80 28.51
N ILE A 431 -7.48 -11.96 28.50
CA ILE A 431 -8.07 -13.24 28.91
C ILE A 431 -8.53 -13.18 30.38
N ASP A 432 -7.72 -12.66 31.30
CA ASP A 432 -8.07 -12.52 32.72
C ASP A 432 -9.12 -11.42 33.00
N GLY A 433 -9.17 -10.36 32.18
CA GLY A 433 -10.17 -9.28 32.23
C GLY A 433 -11.54 -9.71 31.71
N PHE A 434 -11.57 -10.50 30.65
CA PHE A 434 -12.76 -11.18 30.12
C PHE A 434 -13.33 -12.18 31.14
N GLN A 435 -12.48 -12.99 31.76
CA GLN A 435 -12.91 -13.95 32.79
C GLN A 435 -13.47 -13.27 34.04
N LYS A 436 -13.16 -11.99 34.28
CA LYS A 436 -13.65 -11.17 35.41
C LYS A 436 -14.63 -10.06 35.01
N LYS A 437 -15.09 -10.02 33.75
CA LYS A 437 -16.03 -9.03 33.17
C LYS A 437 -15.62 -7.56 33.37
N LYS A 438 -14.35 -7.22 33.21
CA LYS A 438 -13.85 -5.82 33.33
C LYS A 438 -13.43 -5.26 31.97
N ASN A 439 -13.68 -3.97 31.75
CA ASN A 439 -13.10 -3.24 30.62
C ASN A 439 -11.58 -3.22 30.75
N THR A 440 -10.90 -3.79 29.76
CA THR A 440 -9.45 -3.99 29.79
C THR A 440 -8.85 -3.51 28.47
N THR A 441 -7.90 -2.59 28.54
CA THR A 441 -7.15 -2.04 27.40
C THR A 441 -5.67 -2.31 27.63
N ALA A 442 -4.93 -2.68 26.59
CA ALA A 442 -3.48 -2.87 26.63
C ALA A 442 -2.84 -2.13 25.44
N VAL A 443 -1.73 -1.45 25.68
CA VAL A 443 -0.94 -0.76 24.66
C VAL A 443 0.47 -1.33 24.67
N PHE A 444 0.97 -1.73 23.50
CA PHE A 444 2.29 -2.33 23.34
C PHE A 444 3.20 -1.38 22.58
N VAL A 445 4.42 -1.21 23.08
CA VAL A 445 5.45 -0.34 22.50
C VAL A 445 6.70 -1.19 22.28
N ASP A 446 7.01 -1.45 21.01
CA ASP A 446 8.22 -2.11 20.53
C ASP A 446 9.31 -1.06 20.27
N LEU A 447 10.44 -1.18 20.96
CA LEU A 447 11.59 -0.29 20.81
C LEU A 447 12.55 -0.84 19.74
N GLN A 448 12.19 -0.71 18.47
CA GLN A 448 13.00 -1.20 17.34
C GLN A 448 14.48 -0.73 17.41
N GLN A 449 15.43 -1.67 17.25
CA GLN A 449 16.88 -1.44 17.34
C GLN A 449 17.34 -0.90 18.71
N ALA A 450 16.71 -1.36 19.79
CA ALA A 450 16.90 -0.84 21.14
C ALA A 450 18.37 -0.79 21.60
N TYR A 451 19.15 -1.83 21.28
CA TYR A 451 20.58 -1.90 21.61
C TYR A 451 21.43 -0.92 20.81
N ASP A 452 21.08 -0.63 19.57
CA ASP A 452 21.87 0.23 18.67
C ASP A 452 21.63 1.73 18.92
N ARG A 453 20.56 2.06 19.65
CA ARG A 453 20.12 3.45 19.93
C ARG A 453 20.35 3.90 21.37
N VAL A 454 21.02 3.11 22.19
CA VAL A 454 21.31 3.47 23.59
C VAL A 454 22.19 4.71 23.66
N TRP A 455 21.67 5.79 24.22
CA TRP A 455 22.44 7.02 24.41
C TRP A 455 23.51 6.81 25.50
N ARG A 456 24.78 6.64 25.09
CA ARG A 456 25.87 6.24 25.99
C ARG A 456 26.13 7.24 27.12
N LYS A 457 26.03 8.54 26.84
CA LYS A 457 26.18 9.59 27.86
C LYS A 457 25.06 9.51 28.90
N GLY A 458 23.82 9.28 28.46
CA GLY A 458 22.67 9.05 29.32
C GLY A 458 22.80 7.79 30.17
N LEU A 459 23.22 6.67 29.57
CA LEU A 459 23.50 5.43 30.29
C LEU A 459 24.55 5.63 31.39
N LEU A 460 25.68 6.28 31.09
CA LEU A 460 26.72 6.57 32.08
C LEU A 460 26.24 7.50 33.19
N TRP A 461 25.33 8.43 32.87
CA TRP A 461 24.66 9.23 33.89
C TRP A 461 23.77 8.36 34.79
N LYS A 462 22.87 7.56 34.21
CA LYS A 462 21.97 6.65 34.95
C LYS A 462 22.72 5.63 35.81
N MET A 463 23.85 5.10 35.33
CA MET A 463 24.70 4.20 36.11
C MET A 463 25.17 4.83 37.43
N ARG A 464 25.44 6.14 37.43
CA ARG A 464 25.80 6.85 38.67
C ARG A 464 24.59 7.04 39.57
N GLU A 465 23.42 7.35 39.01
CA GLU A 465 22.17 7.49 39.78
C GLU A 465 21.77 6.18 40.49
N VAL A 466 22.06 5.02 39.90
CA VAL A 466 21.82 3.70 40.54
C VAL A 466 22.96 3.25 41.47
N GLY A 467 23.93 4.12 41.78
CA GLY A 467 25.00 3.88 42.75
C GLY A 467 26.26 3.17 42.20
N ILE A 468 26.38 2.99 40.88
CA ILE A 468 27.58 2.38 40.27
C ILE A 468 28.66 3.44 40.12
N HIS A 469 29.70 3.34 40.95
CA HIS A 469 30.80 4.29 41.02
C HIS A 469 32.18 3.61 40.97
N GLY A 470 33.25 4.41 41.14
CA GLY A 470 34.61 3.90 41.34
C GLY A 470 35.17 3.13 40.15
N ARG A 471 35.83 2.00 40.43
CA ARG A 471 36.56 1.21 39.43
C ARG A 471 35.65 0.57 38.38
N LEU A 472 34.49 0.05 38.80
CA LEU A 472 33.52 -0.58 37.90
C LEU A 472 32.94 0.44 36.91
N TYR A 473 32.53 1.62 37.39
CA TYR A 473 32.06 2.70 36.53
C TYR A 473 33.11 3.13 35.49
N LYS A 474 34.36 3.31 35.92
CA LYS A 474 35.46 3.66 35.01
C LYS A 474 35.67 2.57 33.95
N TRP A 475 35.67 1.31 34.35
CA TRP A 475 35.85 0.19 33.43
C TRP A 475 34.73 0.12 32.39
N VAL A 476 33.46 0.24 32.80
CA VAL A 476 32.31 0.28 31.86
C VAL A 476 32.37 1.51 30.96
N LYS A 477 32.76 2.69 31.48
CA LYS A 477 32.98 3.88 30.67
C LYS A 477 33.98 3.61 29.55
N TYR A 478 35.14 3.03 29.87
CA TYR A 478 36.15 2.67 28.86
C TYR A 478 35.69 1.55 27.92
N PHE A 479 34.84 0.63 28.40
CA PHE A 479 34.21 -0.39 27.55
C PHE A 479 33.31 0.23 26.47
N LEU A 480 32.67 1.37 26.74
CA LEU A 480 31.71 2.04 25.86
C LEU A 480 32.31 3.19 25.01
N VAL A 481 33.38 3.85 25.44
CA VAL A 481 33.96 4.99 24.70
C VAL A 481 35.05 4.56 23.71
N ASN A 482 35.35 5.40 22.71
CA ASN A 482 36.40 5.20 21.70
C ASN A 482 36.28 3.89 20.91
N ARG A 483 35.06 3.39 20.72
CA ARG A 483 34.76 2.25 19.85
C ARG A 483 34.57 2.74 18.43
N MET A 484 35.26 2.08 17.50
CA MET A 484 35.06 2.27 16.07
C MET A 484 34.46 1.00 15.48
N ILE A 485 33.45 1.16 14.63
CA ILE A 485 32.92 0.06 13.83
C ILE A 485 33.42 0.20 12.39
N GLN A 486 33.70 -0.94 11.78
CA GLN A 486 34.13 -1.04 10.40
C GLN A 486 33.60 -2.37 9.86
N THR A 487 33.03 -2.36 8.67
CA THR A 487 32.49 -3.57 8.04
C THR A 487 33.44 -4.02 6.94
N LYS A 488 33.75 -5.32 6.91
CA LYS A 488 34.54 -5.94 5.85
C LYS A 488 33.63 -6.77 4.98
N LYS A 489 33.57 -6.42 3.69
CA LYS A 489 32.85 -7.19 2.68
C LYS A 489 33.84 -7.53 1.57
N ASN A 490 34.14 -8.82 1.43
CA ASN A 490 35.21 -9.33 0.56
C ASN A 490 36.57 -8.70 0.92
N ASN A 491 37.28 -8.10 -0.05
CA ASN A 491 38.54 -7.39 0.15
C ASN A 491 38.38 -5.90 0.45
N GLY A 492 37.14 -5.39 0.46
CA GLY A 492 36.84 -4.01 0.84
C GLY A 492 36.60 -3.88 2.34
N ILE A 493 37.23 -2.89 2.95
CA ILE A 493 37.00 -2.50 4.34
C ILE A 493 36.38 -1.10 4.32
N SER A 494 35.25 -0.90 5.02
CA SER A 494 34.58 0.41 5.10
C SER A 494 35.46 1.46 5.77
N SER A 495 35.07 2.74 5.74
CA SER A 495 35.67 3.72 6.66
C SER A 495 35.37 3.35 8.12
N LYS A 496 36.26 3.72 9.04
CA LYS A 496 36.03 3.56 10.48
C LYS A 496 35.03 4.61 10.93
N LEU A 497 33.91 4.19 11.51
CA LEU A 497 32.92 5.09 12.11
C LEU A 497 33.07 5.08 13.62
N ILE A 498 33.24 6.25 14.23
CA ILE A 498 33.17 6.40 15.69
C ILE A 498 31.71 6.24 16.09
N GLN A 499 31.43 5.26 16.94
CA GLN A 499 30.07 4.98 17.36
C GLN A 499 29.78 5.77 18.64
N GLU A 500 28.86 6.74 18.60
CA GLU A 500 28.51 7.55 19.78
C GLU A 500 27.29 7.02 20.56
N GLU A 501 26.47 6.18 19.91
CA GLU A 501 25.24 5.59 20.44
C GLU A 501 25.23 4.06 20.24
N GLY A 502 24.43 3.37 21.06
CA GLY A 502 24.29 1.93 21.03
C GLY A 502 25.33 1.17 21.86
N LEU A 503 25.09 -0.11 22.11
CA LEU A 503 25.93 -0.99 22.92
C LEU A 503 26.73 -1.97 22.05
N PRO A 504 27.93 -2.42 22.48
CA PRO A 504 28.72 -3.39 21.72
C PRO A 504 27.95 -4.70 21.47
N GLN A 505 27.76 -5.07 20.21
CA GLN A 505 27.07 -6.30 19.84
C GLN A 505 27.90 -7.55 20.20
N GLY A 506 27.23 -8.65 20.56
CA GLY A 506 27.88 -9.91 20.95
C GLY A 506 28.46 -9.96 22.36
N SER A 507 28.22 -8.95 23.21
CA SER A 507 28.67 -8.93 24.61
C SER A 507 27.53 -9.18 25.59
N SER A 508 27.70 -10.12 26.52
CA SER A 508 26.76 -10.37 27.62
C SER A 508 26.58 -9.15 28.53
N LEU A 509 27.60 -8.31 28.65
CA LEU A 509 27.54 -7.07 29.41
C LEU A 509 26.58 -6.05 28.79
N SER A 510 26.48 -6.01 27.46
CA SER A 510 25.57 -5.11 26.75
C SER A 510 24.10 -5.37 27.09
N CYS A 511 23.71 -6.63 27.33
CA CYS A 511 22.37 -6.96 27.81
C CYS A 511 22.07 -6.30 29.16
N THR A 512 23.03 -6.35 30.09
CA THR A 512 22.89 -5.77 31.43
C THR A 512 22.85 -4.25 31.39
N LEU A 513 23.70 -3.64 30.55
CA LEU A 513 23.75 -2.18 30.38
C LEU A 513 22.48 -1.61 29.73
N PHE A 514 21.88 -2.36 28.81
CA PHE A 514 20.59 -1.99 28.24
C PHE A 514 19.48 -1.99 29.30
N LEU A 515 19.43 -3.02 30.14
CA LEU A 515 18.46 -3.09 31.24
C LEU A 515 18.60 -1.89 32.19
N ILE A 516 19.84 -1.51 32.54
CA ILE A 516 20.09 -0.30 33.35
C ILE A 516 19.58 0.97 32.64
N PHE A 517 19.72 1.05 31.31
CA PHE A 517 19.29 2.22 30.53
C PHE A 517 17.78 2.43 30.52
N ILE A 518 17.00 1.35 30.47
CA ILE A 518 15.52 1.40 30.38
C ILE A 518 14.82 1.28 31.73
N ASN A 519 15.56 0.99 32.82
CA ASN A 519 14.98 0.65 34.12
C ASN A 519 14.12 1.78 34.75
N ASP A 520 14.30 3.01 34.32
CA ASP A 520 13.54 4.19 34.74
C ASP A 520 12.41 4.57 33.79
N LEU A 521 12.28 3.92 32.63
CA LEU A 521 11.14 4.06 31.71
C LEU A 521 9.79 3.79 32.43
N PRO A 522 9.72 2.81 33.37
CA PRO A 522 8.58 2.64 34.26
C PRO A 522 8.38 3.74 35.31
N ASN A 523 9.14 4.82 35.34
CA ASN A 523 8.86 5.97 36.22
C ASN A 523 8.35 7.19 35.44
N VAL A 524 8.57 7.22 34.12
CA VAL A 524 8.17 8.33 33.23
C VAL A 524 6.75 8.14 32.67
N VAL A 525 6.34 6.89 32.46
CA VAL A 525 5.01 6.53 31.95
C VAL A 525 3.96 6.60 33.07
N ARG A 526 2.81 7.25 32.90
CA ARG A 526 1.84 7.43 34.01
C ARG A 526 0.83 6.27 34.20
N THR A 527 0.94 5.19 33.42
CA THR A 527 0.02 4.02 33.45
C THR A 527 0.65 2.75 34.04
N LYS A 528 -0.17 1.72 34.31
CA LYS A 528 0.28 0.42 34.83
C LYS A 528 1.03 -0.34 33.74
N LYS A 529 2.28 -0.73 33.97
CA LYS A 529 3.14 -1.28 32.93
C LYS A 529 3.95 -2.50 33.33
N ALA A 530 4.43 -3.20 32.32
CA ALA A 530 5.43 -4.25 32.42
C ALA A 530 6.51 -3.99 31.37
N LEU A 531 7.78 -4.10 31.78
CA LEU A 531 8.94 -3.97 30.92
C LEU A 531 9.62 -5.33 30.86
N TYR A 532 9.88 -5.85 29.67
CA TYR A 532 10.62 -7.09 29.49
C TYR A 532 11.57 -6.96 28.31
N ALA A 533 12.88 -7.05 28.57
CA ALA A 533 13.90 -6.80 27.56
C ALA A 533 13.66 -5.48 26.82
N ASP A 534 13.39 -5.51 25.51
CA ASP A 534 13.10 -4.38 24.63
C ASP A 534 11.62 -4.05 24.47
N ASP A 535 10.72 -4.79 25.13
CA ASP A 535 9.27 -4.58 25.10
C ASP A 535 8.75 -3.77 26.29
N LEU A 536 7.89 -2.79 26.02
CA LEU A 536 7.08 -2.09 27.03
C LEU A 536 5.58 -2.34 26.77
N VAL A 537 4.87 -2.80 27.80
CA VAL A 537 3.41 -2.96 27.79
C VAL A 537 2.79 -2.02 28.81
N MET A 538 1.75 -1.27 28.43
CA MET A 538 1.03 -0.27 29.22
C MET A 538 -0.47 -0.56 29.34
#